data_AF-A0A496UUT7-F1
#
_entry.id   AF-A0A496UUT7-F1
#
_cell.length_a   1.000
_cell.length_b   1.000
_cell.length_c   1.000
_cell.angle_alpha   90.00
_cell.angle_beta   90.00
_cell.angle_gamma   90.00
#
_symmetry.space_group_name_H-M   'P 1'
#
loop_
_entity.id
_entity.type
_entity.pdbx_description
1 polymer ?
#
loop_
_entity_poly.entity_id
_entity_poly.type
_entity_poly.pdbx_seq_one_letter_code
_entity_poly.pdbx_strand_id
1 'polypeptide(L)'
;MLLMGWVGSWVNSPQFRTLSLGELQDTIWSLDKPPFWIWAFSVPIGAILAAVGILLHGSQNGSRAGLMGVALFLVSALSYFAKGIGHVPPLFGIGGGLILASFVAILWLWGKRRASLSGAAGIGADFQLVAYVFFITAAWFICGRFGQPYLASMSELGQSSPIDIMIYLALGWIFLFLSHLKTRNLER
;
A
#
# COMPACT_ATOMS: atom_id res chain seq x y z
N MET A 1 7.81 -6.93 13.34
CA MET A 1 7.15 -5.66 12.94
C MET A 1 5.92 -5.93 12.08
N LEU A 2 6.04 -6.43 10.84
CA LEU A 2 4.88 -6.71 9.97
C LEU A 2 3.82 -7.65 10.60
N LEU A 3 4.26 -8.81 11.13
CA LEU A 3 3.38 -9.77 11.81
C LEU A 3 2.69 -9.17 13.04
N MET A 4 3.39 -8.30 13.77
CA MET A 4 2.83 -7.63 14.94
C MET A 4 1.67 -6.73 14.56
N GLY A 5 1.80 -5.96 13.47
CA GLY A 5 0.71 -5.12 12.98
C GLY A 5 -0.49 -5.93 12.53
N TRP A 6 -0.25 -7.02 11.81
CA TRP A 6 -1.33 -7.89 11.37
C TRP A 6 -2.06 -8.54 12.56
N VAL A 7 -1.34 -9.21 13.46
CA VAL A 7 -1.92 -9.85 14.65
C VAL A 7 -2.58 -8.82 15.56
N GLY A 8 -1.93 -7.68 15.80
CA GLY A 8 -2.47 -6.58 16.58
C GLY A 8 -3.79 -6.06 15.99
N SER A 9 -3.91 -5.98 14.66
CA SER A 9 -5.18 -5.60 14.04
C SER A 9 -6.28 -6.63 14.31
N TRP A 10 -6.01 -7.93 14.29
CA TRP A 10 -7.02 -8.94 14.64
C TRP A 10 -7.44 -8.88 16.11
N VAL A 11 -6.49 -8.68 17.01
CA VAL A 11 -6.72 -8.66 18.46
C VAL A 11 -7.39 -7.36 18.90
N ASN A 12 -7.01 -6.22 18.34
CA ASN A 12 -7.43 -4.90 18.81
C ASN A 12 -8.64 -4.35 18.04
N SER A 13 -8.86 -4.75 16.78
CA SER A 13 -10.01 -4.26 16.00
C SER A 13 -11.37 -4.44 16.68
N PRO A 14 -11.64 -5.53 17.42
CA PRO A 14 -12.89 -5.65 18.18
C PRO A 14 -13.08 -4.49 19.16
N GLN A 15 -12.04 -4.09 19.88
CA GLN A 15 -12.11 -3.02 20.87
C GLN A 15 -12.47 -1.68 20.23
N PHE A 16 -11.86 -1.34 19.09
CA PHE A 16 -12.18 -0.12 18.33
C PHE A 16 -13.58 -0.13 17.70
N ARG A 17 -14.23 -1.28 17.60
CA ARG A 17 -15.61 -1.40 17.09
C ARG A 17 -16.67 -1.29 18.19
N THR A 18 -16.31 -1.65 19.42
CA THR A 18 -17.28 -1.77 20.53
C THR A 18 -17.17 -0.65 21.54
N LEU A 19 -15.98 -0.10 21.77
CA LEU A 19 -15.75 0.96 22.75
C LEU A 19 -16.01 2.34 22.13
N SER A 20 -16.63 3.22 22.90
CA SER A 20 -16.67 4.65 22.61
C SER A 20 -15.29 5.28 22.75
N LEU A 21 -15.11 6.50 22.23
CA LEU A 21 -13.83 7.21 22.30
C LEU A 21 -13.39 7.47 23.76
N GLY A 22 -14.34 7.78 24.65
CA GLY A 22 -14.04 7.98 26.08
C GLY A 22 -13.56 6.70 26.75
N GLU A 23 -14.27 5.59 26.52
CA GLU A 23 -13.86 4.28 27.06
C GLU A 23 -12.51 3.83 26.50
N LEU A 24 -12.21 4.14 25.24
CA LEU A 24 -10.92 3.83 24.63
C LEU A 24 -9.75 4.57 25.32
N GLN A 25 -9.96 5.82 25.76
CA GLN A 25 -8.93 6.61 26.45
C GLN A 25 -8.49 5.98 27.77
N ASP A 26 -9.40 5.29 28.45
CA ASP A 26 -9.11 4.60 29.71
C ASP A 26 -8.32 3.30 29.51
N THR A 27 -8.27 2.75 28.28
CA THR A 27 -7.54 1.52 27.98
C THR A 27 -6.04 1.76 27.72
N ILE A 28 -5.25 0.69 27.68
CA ILE A 28 -3.85 0.73 27.22
C ILE A 28 -3.71 1.09 25.73
N TRP A 29 -4.80 1.03 24.96
CA TRP A 29 -4.86 1.31 23.53
C TRP A 29 -5.31 2.74 23.19
N SER A 30 -5.37 3.61 24.19
CA SER A 30 -5.59 5.03 23.97
C SER A 30 -4.62 5.61 22.93
N LEU A 31 -5.10 6.58 22.14
CA LEU A 31 -4.38 7.16 21.00
C LEU A 31 -3.07 7.86 21.39
N ASP A 32 -2.94 8.27 22.65
CA ASP A 32 -1.75 8.91 23.22
C ASP A 32 -0.75 7.90 23.83
N LYS A 33 -1.13 6.63 23.99
CA LYS A 33 -0.31 5.61 24.67
C LYS A 33 0.59 4.84 23.70
N PRO A 34 1.80 4.40 24.14
CA PRO A 34 2.75 3.69 23.30
C PRO A 34 2.22 2.45 22.54
N PRO A 35 1.34 1.59 23.13
CA PRO A 35 0.84 0.41 22.42
C PRO A 35 0.10 0.74 21.13
N PHE A 36 -0.71 1.81 21.13
CA PHE A 36 -1.40 2.30 19.94
C PHE A 36 -0.40 2.67 18.85
N TRP A 37 0.63 3.43 19.20
CA TRP A 37 1.66 3.88 18.25
C TRP A 37 2.47 2.73 17.67
N ILE A 38 2.86 1.77 18.51
CA ILE A 38 3.59 0.59 18.06
C ILE A 38 2.74 -0.19 17.07
N TRP A 39 1.45 -0.39 17.36
CA TRP A 39 0.53 -1.04 16.42
C TRP A 39 0.37 -0.23 15.13
N ALA A 40 0.07 1.06 15.21
CA ALA A 40 -0.20 1.93 14.07
C ALA A 40 0.98 2.04 13.08
N PHE A 41 2.21 2.03 13.59
CA PHE A 41 3.42 2.16 12.76
C PHE A 41 4.15 0.84 12.47
N SER A 42 3.72 -0.28 13.05
CA SER A 42 4.36 -1.58 12.86
C SER A 42 4.46 -2.03 11.40
N VAL A 43 3.41 -1.80 10.59
CA VAL A 43 3.38 -2.21 9.17
C VAL A 43 4.25 -1.30 8.31
N PRO A 44 4.12 0.04 8.33
CA PRO A 44 5.01 0.93 7.57
C PRO A 44 6.49 0.73 7.92
N ILE A 45 6.84 0.72 9.20
CA ILE A 45 8.22 0.53 9.65
C ILE A 45 8.72 -0.86 9.25
N GLY A 46 7.90 -1.90 9.46
CA GLY A 46 8.22 -3.27 9.08
C GLY A 46 8.48 -3.43 7.58
N ALA A 47 7.70 -2.75 6.73
CA ALA A 47 7.85 -2.80 5.27
C ALA A 47 9.16 -2.13 4.82
N ILE A 48 9.48 -0.96 5.39
CA ILE A 48 10.74 -0.25 5.11
C ILE A 48 11.93 -1.12 5.54
N LEU A 49 11.90 -1.67 6.75
CA LEU A 49 12.97 -2.54 7.25
C LEU A 49 13.14 -3.79 6.39
N ALA A 50 12.05 -4.42 5.95
CA ALA A 50 12.10 -5.57 5.06
C ALA A 50 12.72 -5.21 3.69
N ALA A 51 12.30 -4.08 3.10
CA ALA A 51 12.84 -3.61 1.84
C ALA A 51 14.34 -3.29 1.94
N VAL A 52 14.75 -2.57 2.98
CA VAL A 52 16.17 -2.27 3.26
C VAL A 52 16.97 -3.54 3.48
N GLY A 53 16.47 -4.48 4.28
CA GLY A 53 17.13 -5.76 4.53
C GLY A 53 17.36 -6.56 3.26
N ILE A 54 16.35 -6.67 2.39
CA ILE A 54 16.48 -7.34 1.08
C ILE A 54 17.49 -6.61 0.19
N LEU A 55 17.44 -5.28 0.13
CA LEU A 55 18.38 -4.49 -0.66
C LEU A 55 19.81 -4.64 -0.17
N LEU A 56 20.05 -4.62 1.14
CA LEU A 56 21.39 -4.84 1.70
C LEU A 56 21.90 -6.26 1.44
N HIS A 57 21.02 -7.25 1.49
CA HIS A 57 21.39 -8.65 1.21
C HIS A 57 21.71 -8.88 -0.27
N GLY A 58 20.94 -8.26 -1.18
CA GLY A 58 21.07 -8.49 -2.63
C GLY A 58 21.95 -7.47 -3.36
N SER A 59 22.33 -6.34 -2.76
CA SER A 59 23.11 -5.31 -3.44
C SER A 59 24.62 -5.54 -3.31
N GLN A 60 25.35 -5.28 -4.39
CA GLN A 60 26.81 -5.14 -4.35
C GLN A 60 27.25 -3.77 -3.80
N ASN A 61 26.32 -2.85 -3.52
CA ASN A 61 26.61 -1.48 -3.09
C ASN A 61 25.63 -1.01 -2.01
N GLY A 62 26.00 -1.26 -0.76
CA GLY A 62 25.20 -0.93 0.42
C GLY A 62 24.84 0.55 0.57
N SER A 63 25.60 1.47 -0.05
CA SER A 63 25.28 2.90 -0.04
C SER A 63 23.98 3.20 -0.78
N ARG A 64 23.71 2.54 -1.91
CA ARG A 64 22.46 2.73 -2.66
C ARG A 64 21.26 2.16 -1.91
N ALA A 65 21.43 0.99 -1.31
CA ALA A 65 20.40 0.38 -0.45
C ALA A 65 20.07 1.27 0.75
N GLY A 66 21.09 1.83 1.41
CA GLY A 66 20.93 2.79 2.50
C GLY A 66 20.17 4.05 2.06
N LEU A 67 20.53 4.65 0.91
CA LEU A 67 19.85 5.83 0.38
C LEU A 67 18.37 5.58 0.09
N MET A 68 18.04 4.44 -0.53
CA MET A 68 16.64 4.04 -0.77
C MET A 68 15.87 3.86 0.52
N GLY A 69 16.48 3.25 1.54
CA GLY A 69 15.90 3.13 2.87
C GLY A 69 15.59 4.47 3.53
N VAL A 70 16.56 5.39 3.49
CA VAL A 70 16.40 6.77 4.01
C VAL A 70 15.29 7.50 3.26
N ALA A 71 15.24 7.40 1.93
CA ALA A 71 14.19 8.03 1.13
C ALA A 71 12.79 7.52 1.49
N LEU A 72 12.61 6.19 1.63
CA LEU A 72 11.33 5.60 2.04
C LEU A 72 10.91 6.04 3.43
N PHE A 73 11.85 6.12 4.37
CA PHE A 73 11.60 6.60 5.73
C PHE A 73 11.19 8.08 5.75
N LEU A 74 11.95 8.94 5.07
CA LEU A 74 11.67 10.38 5.01
C LEU A 74 10.31 10.68 4.39
N VAL A 75 9.96 10.02 3.29
CA VAL A 75 8.64 10.17 2.67
C VAL A 75 7.54 9.76 3.65
N SER A 76 7.68 8.62 4.32
CA SER A 76 6.70 8.13 5.29
C SER A 76 6.53 9.07 6.49
N ALA A 77 7.63 9.61 7.01
CA ALA A 77 7.61 10.60 8.08
C ALA A 77 6.93 11.90 7.63
N LEU A 78 7.29 12.42 6.46
CA LEU A 78 6.69 13.63 5.89
C LEU A 78 5.19 13.47 5.68
N SER A 79 4.74 12.33 5.14
CA SER A 79 3.31 12.04 4.97
C SER A 79 2.55 12.02 6.30
N TYR A 80 3.20 11.61 7.39
CA TYR A 80 2.59 11.66 8.72
C TYR A 80 2.44 13.10 9.22
N PHE A 81 3.49 13.92 9.14
CA PHE A 81 3.43 15.32 9.57
C PHE A 81 2.50 16.17 8.69
N ALA A 82 2.35 15.82 7.42
CA ALA A 82 1.44 16.49 6.50
C ALA A 82 -0.05 16.33 6.86
N LYS A 83 -0.41 15.40 7.76
CA LYS A 83 -1.81 15.21 8.20
C LYS A 83 -2.43 16.46 8.81
N GLY A 84 -1.62 17.34 9.41
CA GLY A 84 -2.09 18.60 10.01
C GLY A 84 -2.46 19.70 9.00
N ILE A 85 -2.15 19.51 7.71
CA ILE A 85 -2.33 20.54 6.66
C ILE A 85 -3.78 20.57 6.15
N GLY A 86 -4.60 19.58 6.50
CA GLY A 86 -5.98 19.46 6.02
C GLY A 86 -6.05 18.96 4.56
N HIS A 87 -7.22 19.11 3.93
CA HIS A 87 -7.45 18.64 2.57
C HIS A 87 -6.80 19.57 1.54
N VAL A 88 -6.01 19.00 0.62
CA VAL A 88 -5.31 19.72 -0.44
C VAL A 88 -5.78 19.22 -1.81
N PRO A 89 -6.81 19.85 -2.42
CA PRO A 89 -7.38 19.37 -3.68
C PRO A 89 -6.37 19.21 -4.82
N PRO A 90 -5.38 20.12 -5.02
CA PRO A 90 -4.38 19.95 -6.07
C PRO A 90 -3.54 18.67 -5.93
N LEU A 91 -3.29 18.21 -4.70
CA LEU A 91 -2.54 16.98 -4.47
C LEU A 91 -3.31 15.75 -4.95
N PHE A 92 -4.63 15.74 -4.76
CA PHE A 92 -5.49 14.68 -5.27
C PHE A 92 -5.55 14.68 -6.81
N GLY A 93 -5.69 15.86 -7.42
CA GLY A 93 -5.73 15.99 -8.88
C GLY A 93 -4.41 15.61 -9.55
N ILE A 94 -3.30 16.23 -9.13
CA ILE A 94 -1.97 15.97 -9.68
C ILE A 94 -1.51 14.55 -9.33
N GLY A 95 -1.70 14.13 -8.08
CA GLY A 95 -1.36 12.78 -7.64
C GLY A 95 -2.10 11.70 -8.42
N GLY A 96 -3.42 11.84 -8.58
CA GLY A 96 -4.23 10.93 -9.40
C GLY A 96 -3.77 10.89 -10.86
N GLY A 97 -3.48 12.06 -11.45
CA GLY A 97 -2.92 12.15 -12.80
C GLY A 97 -1.58 11.44 -12.95
N LEU A 98 -0.66 11.60 -11.99
CA LEU A 98 0.64 10.93 -11.99
C LEU A 98 0.52 9.42 -11.84
N ILE A 99 -0.39 8.93 -10.98
CA ILE A 99 -0.68 7.50 -10.84
C ILE A 99 -1.18 6.92 -12.16
N LEU A 100 -2.13 7.59 -12.82
CA LEU A 100 -2.70 7.13 -14.09
C LEU A 100 -1.67 7.17 -15.22
N ALA A 101 -0.89 8.25 -15.34
CA ALA A 101 0.18 8.37 -16.32
C ALA A 101 1.23 7.26 -16.14
N SER A 102 1.61 6.99 -14.89
CA SER A 102 2.55 5.91 -14.56
C SER A 102 1.98 4.55 -14.92
N PHE A 103 0.70 4.29 -14.64
CA PHE A 103 0.04 3.05 -15.03
C PHE A 103 0.05 2.85 -16.56
N VAL A 104 -0.31 3.88 -17.34
CA VAL A 104 -0.27 3.81 -18.81
C VAL A 104 1.16 3.56 -19.32
N ALA A 105 2.15 4.26 -18.76
CA ALA A 105 3.55 4.03 -19.11
C ALA A 105 4.00 2.60 -18.79
N ILE A 106 3.59 2.06 -17.64
CA ILE A 106 3.83 0.67 -17.26
C ILE A 106 3.19 -0.30 -18.25
N LEU A 107 1.93 -0.08 -18.66
CA LEU A 107 1.27 -0.93 -19.66
C LEU A 107 1.99 -0.92 -21.00
N TRP A 108 2.46 0.25 -21.44
CA TRP A 108 3.22 0.38 -22.67
C TRP A 108 4.54 -0.40 -22.63
N LEU A 109 5.31 -0.24 -21.56
CA LEU A 109 6.57 -0.96 -21.35
C LEU A 109 6.33 -2.47 -21.21
N TRP A 110 5.28 -2.85 -20.48
CA TRP A 110 4.87 -4.24 -20.31
C TRP A 110 4.50 -4.87 -21.66
N GLY A 111 3.71 -4.20 -22.50
CA GLY A 111 3.28 -4.72 -23.80
C GLY A 111 4.46 -4.99 -24.74
N LYS A 112 5.43 -4.07 -24.80
CA LYS A 112 6.67 -4.27 -25.55
C LYS A 112 7.44 -5.49 -25.06
N ARG A 113 7.59 -5.63 -23.73
CA ARG A 113 8.27 -6.79 -23.14
C ARG A 113 7.51 -8.08 -23.44
N ARG A 114 6.20 -8.10 -23.22
CA ARG A 114 5.34 -9.29 -23.35
C ARG A 114 5.36 -9.90 -24.75
N ALA A 115 5.44 -9.07 -25.80
CA ALA A 115 5.47 -9.53 -27.19
C ALA A 115 6.66 -10.46 -27.49
N SER A 116 7.76 -10.30 -26.76
CA SER A 116 8.97 -11.13 -26.89
C SER A 116 8.95 -12.40 -26.03
N LEU A 117 7.94 -12.58 -25.17
CA LEU A 117 7.89 -13.66 -24.19
C LEU A 117 6.94 -14.79 -24.64
N SER A 118 7.38 -16.02 -24.46
CA SER A 118 6.58 -17.24 -24.67
C SER A 118 6.66 -18.15 -23.45
N GLY A 119 5.80 -19.18 -23.43
CA GLY A 119 5.77 -20.18 -22.37
C GLY A 119 5.59 -19.61 -20.96
N ALA A 120 6.37 -20.11 -20.01
CA ALA A 120 6.25 -19.72 -18.60
C ALA A 120 6.55 -18.23 -18.34
N ALA A 121 7.46 -17.61 -19.09
CA ALA A 121 7.78 -16.19 -18.95
C ALA A 121 6.59 -15.32 -19.41
N GLY A 122 5.89 -15.74 -20.47
CA GLY A 122 4.65 -15.11 -20.92
C GLY A 122 3.57 -15.16 -19.85
N ILE A 123 3.34 -16.34 -19.24
CA ILE A 123 2.35 -16.51 -18.17
C ILE A 123 2.69 -15.64 -16.95
N GLY A 124 3.97 -15.60 -16.55
CA GLY A 124 4.43 -14.74 -15.46
C GLY A 124 4.15 -13.26 -15.74
N ALA A 125 4.39 -12.81 -16.97
CA ALA A 125 4.06 -11.45 -17.39
C ALA A 125 2.54 -11.20 -17.39
N ASP A 126 1.71 -12.16 -17.80
CA ASP A 126 0.25 -12.03 -17.77
C ASP A 126 -0.29 -11.87 -16.35
N PHE A 127 0.24 -12.63 -15.37
CA PHE A 127 -0.09 -12.40 -13.95
C PHE A 127 0.34 -11.02 -13.46
N GLN A 128 1.48 -10.51 -13.94
CA GLN A 128 1.93 -9.16 -13.58
C GLN A 128 0.95 -8.10 -14.07
N LEU A 129 0.42 -8.23 -15.29
CA LEU A 129 -0.58 -7.33 -15.84
C LEU A 129 -1.85 -7.34 -14.98
N VAL A 130 -2.35 -8.52 -14.63
CA VAL A 130 -3.53 -8.68 -13.76
C VAL A 130 -3.30 -7.98 -12.41
N ALA A 131 -2.12 -8.12 -11.82
CA ALA A 131 -1.78 -7.41 -10.58
C ALA A 131 -1.84 -5.88 -10.74
N TYR A 132 -1.29 -5.34 -11.84
CA TYR A 132 -1.35 -3.90 -12.11
C TYR A 132 -2.78 -3.39 -12.24
N VAL A 133 -3.65 -4.14 -12.93
CA VAL A 133 -5.08 -3.80 -13.07
C VAL A 133 -5.77 -3.77 -11.70
N PHE A 134 -5.48 -4.74 -10.83
CA PHE A 134 -6.03 -4.73 -9.48
C PHE A 134 -5.52 -3.56 -8.63
N PHE A 135 -4.24 -3.22 -8.71
CA PHE A 135 -3.69 -2.08 -7.96
C PHE A 135 -4.25 -0.74 -8.43
N ILE A 136 -4.37 -0.50 -9.74
CA ILE A 136 -4.97 0.76 -10.22
C ILE A 136 -6.46 0.86 -9.86
N THR A 137 -7.17 -0.27 -9.89
CA THR A 137 -8.58 -0.33 -9.46
C THR A 137 -8.71 -0.05 -7.96
N ALA A 138 -7.85 -0.66 -7.13
CA ALA A 138 -7.80 -0.35 -5.71
C ALA A 138 -7.50 1.13 -5.45
N ALA A 139 -6.52 1.70 -6.18
CA ALA A 139 -6.17 3.12 -6.07
C ALA A 139 -7.36 4.02 -6.39
N TRP A 140 -8.13 3.70 -7.45
CA TRP A 140 -9.36 4.42 -7.80
C TRP A 140 -10.36 4.46 -6.63
N PHE A 141 -10.69 3.30 -6.06
CA PHE A 141 -11.64 3.22 -4.94
C PHE A 141 -11.11 3.87 -3.66
N ILE A 142 -9.81 3.75 -3.36
CA ILE A 142 -9.16 4.45 -2.24
C ILE A 142 -9.30 5.96 -2.42
N CYS A 143 -8.86 6.50 -3.55
CA CYS A 143 -8.90 7.93 -3.83
C CYS A 143 -10.34 8.47 -3.82
N GLY A 144 -11.29 7.74 -4.42
CA GLY A 144 -12.71 8.10 -4.41
C GLY A 144 -13.27 8.14 -3.00
N ARG A 145 -13.10 7.08 -2.21
CA ARG A 145 -13.67 6.97 -0.86
C ARG A 145 -13.08 8.00 0.12
N PHE A 146 -11.78 8.25 0.08
CA PHE A 146 -11.15 9.24 0.95
C PHE A 146 -11.30 10.68 0.44
N GLY A 147 -11.58 10.89 -0.85
CA GLY A 147 -11.89 12.21 -1.41
C GLY A 147 -13.34 12.62 -1.21
N GLN A 148 -14.27 11.66 -1.15
CA GLN A 148 -15.71 11.87 -1.10
C GLN A 148 -16.19 12.84 -0.01
N PRO A 149 -15.71 12.77 1.25
CA PRO A 149 -16.16 13.70 2.30
C PRO A 149 -15.84 15.17 2.02
N TYR A 150 -14.91 15.44 1.09
CA TYR A 150 -14.50 16.79 0.70
C TYR A 150 -15.27 17.33 -0.53
N LEU A 151 -16.20 16.55 -1.08
CA LEU A 151 -17.08 16.95 -2.18
C LEU A 151 -18.46 17.29 -1.61
N ALA A 152 -18.90 18.54 -1.76
CA ALA A 152 -20.17 19.01 -1.20
C ALA A 152 -21.36 18.11 -1.58
N SER A 153 -21.46 17.73 -2.85
CA SER A 153 -22.54 16.88 -3.39
C SER A 153 -22.50 15.42 -2.91
N MET A 154 -21.43 14.99 -2.25
CA MET A 154 -21.24 13.61 -1.81
C MET A 154 -20.94 13.49 -0.31
N SER A 155 -20.89 14.62 0.41
CA SER A 155 -20.55 14.67 1.84
C SER A 155 -21.57 13.98 2.75
N GLU A 156 -22.83 13.89 2.30
CA GLU A 156 -23.92 13.23 3.04
C GLU A 156 -24.02 11.72 2.74
N LEU A 157 -23.30 11.24 1.72
CA LEU A 157 -23.24 9.82 1.43
C LEU A 157 -22.39 9.15 2.52
N GLY A 158 -23.05 8.37 3.39
CA GLY A 158 -22.38 7.63 4.45
C GLY A 158 -21.26 6.71 3.94
N GLN A 159 -20.36 6.30 4.83
CA GLN A 159 -19.25 5.42 4.47
C GLN A 159 -19.71 3.97 4.34
N SER A 160 -19.60 3.43 3.12
CA SER A 160 -19.77 1.99 2.87
C SER A 160 -18.52 1.21 3.24
N SER A 161 -18.70 -0.07 3.59
CA SER A 161 -17.60 -0.98 3.93
C SER A 161 -16.58 -1.10 2.78
N PRO A 162 -15.26 -0.97 3.04
CA PRO A 162 -14.23 -0.97 1.99
C PRO A 162 -13.80 -2.38 1.54
N ILE A 163 -14.76 -3.29 1.40
CA ILE A 163 -14.51 -4.69 1.03
C ILE A 163 -13.91 -4.79 -0.38
N ASP A 164 -14.39 -3.93 -1.29
CA ASP A 164 -13.88 -3.80 -2.65
C ASP A 164 -12.38 -3.50 -2.69
N ILE A 165 -11.93 -2.49 -1.93
CA ILE A 165 -10.52 -2.12 -1.81
C ILE A 165 -9.70 -3.31 -1.31
N MET A 166 -10.19 -4.01 -0.27
CA MET A 166 -9.48 -5.15 0.30
C MET A 166 -9.34 -6.31 -0.68
N ILE A 167 -10.41 -6.63 -1.43
CA ILE A 167 -10.38 -7.68 -2.45
C ILE A 167 -9.35 -7.35 -3.54
N TYR A 168 -9.40 -6.13 -4.08
CA TYR A 168 -8.47 -5.73 -5.13
C TYR A 168 -7.01 -5.69 -4.66
N LEU A 169 -6.73 -5.18 -3.46
CA LEU A 169 -5.37 -5.21 -2.91
C LEU A 169 -4.87 -6.65 -2.69
N ALA A 170 -5.69 -7.52 -2.10
CA ALA A 170 -5.31 -8.91 -1.86
C ALA A 170 -5.02 -9.65 -3.17
N LEU A 171 -5.91 -9.53 -4.16
CA LEU A 171 -5.71 -10.14 -5.47
C LEU A 171 -4.49 -9.56 -6.19
N GLY A 172 -4.28 -8.24 -6.15
CA GLY A 172 -3.10 -7.60 -6.71
C GLY A 172 -1.79 -8.19 -6.18
N TRP A 173 -1.68 -8.34 -4.86
CA TRP A 173 -0.50 -8.96 -4.24
C TRP A 173 -0.36 -10.45 -4.56
N ILE A 174 -1.46 -11.22 -4.59
CA ILE A 174 -1.45 -12.64 -4.96
C ILE A 174 -0.94 -12.82 -6.40
N PHE A 175 -1.49 -12.08 -7.36
CA PHE A 175 -1.09 -12.18 -8.75
C PHE A 175 0.36 -11.71 -8.97
N LEU A 176 0.81 -10.68 -8.25
CA LEU A 176 2.20 -10.26 -8.30
C LEU A 176 3.14 -11.35 -7.75
N PHE A 177 2.77 -11.99 -6.64
CA PHE A 177 3.52 -13.13 -6.12
C PHE A 177 3.59 -14.30 -7.10
N LEU A 178 2.45 -14.67 -7.72
CA LEU A 178 2.40 -15.72 -8.74
C LEU A 178 3.26 -15.39 -9.97
N SER A 179 3.29 -14.12 -10.38
CA SER A 179 4.17 -13.64 -11.46
C SER A 179 5.65 -13.93 -11.15
N HIS A 180 6.11 -13.57 -9.94
CA HIS A 180 7.48 -13.82 -9.51
C HIS A 180 7.79 -15.32 -9.38
N LEU A 181 6.87 -16.10 -8.81
CA LEU A 181 7.03 -17.55 -8.66
C LEU A 181 7.19 -18.24 -10.02
N LYS A 182 6.36 -17.86 -11.00
CA LYS A 182 6.41 -18.45 -12.33
C LYS A 182 7.68 -18.08 -13.09
N THR A 183 8.15 -16.84 -12.93
CA THR A 183 9.37 -16.35 -13.57
C THR A 183 10.62 -17.02 -12.98
N ARG A 184 10.69 -17.21 -11.65
CA ARG A 184 11.84 -17.84 -10.98
C ARG A 184 12.06 -19.30 -11.38
N ASN A 185 10.98 -20.04 -11.66
CA ASN A 185 11.07 -21.44 -12.07
C ASN A 185 11.68 -21.63 -13.48
N LEU A 186 12.09 -20.54 -14.15
CA LEU A 186 12.86 -20.58 -15.40
C LEU A 186 14.38 -20.49 -15.18
N GLU A 187 14.82 -20.03 -14.01
CA GLU A 187 16.24 -19.84 -13.66
C GLU A 187 16.86 -21.07 -12.95
N ARG A 188 16.07 -22.13 -12.75
CA ARG A 188 16.49 -23.43 -12.22
C ARG A 188 16.38 -24.48 -13.30
#